data_AF-A0A933CYW4-F1
#
_entry.id   AF-A0A933CYW4-F1
#
_cell.length_a   1.000
_cell.length_b   1.000
_cell.length_c   1.000
_cell.angle_alpha   90.00
_cell.angle_beta   90.00
_cell.angle_gamma   90.00
#
_symmetry.space_group_name_H-M   'P 1'
#
loop_
_entity.id
_entity.type
_entity.pdbx_description
1 polymer ?
#
loop_
_entity_poly.entity_id
_entity_poly.type
_entity_poly.pdbx_seq_one_letter_code
_entity_poly.pdbx_strand_id
1 'polypeptide(L)'
;MSPSQNNGVNHKPRVVRFTIYRKMMLGFAVIILLMIIANVYVLFELYSVTKTTEMTLTSNVRSIDLAKQIQAILFEEERYARKYFISLDTAYFTLFNDQSKRVEPYINAVIAAETKQPELELINRVREGHDWLLTAIREEHDSVRTPAVNEPNINARVHSDSLEAYQASLDQFIRLNQISISNSMANVGTAMIRSSNVAYLLTVGALLVALTVALFIASTITKPIGILIKGTDRIARGAFDPISVSSRDEIALLTTAVNDMSGKLRRVNELKTELMHHLSHELRTPLQAMLSAQDLLAQHKVGPLTNEQARLLNSIKEGISKLLRFSNQFLDISKIEEGKMLYNFVLADIVG
;
A
#
# COMPACT_ATOMS: atom_id res chain seq x y z
N MET A 1 -3.54 71.34 22.09
CA MET A 1 -2.56 70.34 22.55
C MET A 1 -3.21 68.96 22.48
N SER A 2 -2.89 68.17 21.46
CA SER A 2 -3.07 66.71 21.45
C SER A 2 -1.91 66.07 22.22
N PRO A 3 -2.08 64.90 22.87
CA PRO A 3 -1.81 63.59 22.21
C PRO A 3 -2.71 62.47 22.78
N SER A 4 -2.77 61.22 22.34
CA SER A 4 -2.42 60.47 21.13
C SER A 4 -3.01 59.08 21.42
N GLN A 5 -3.70 58.50 20.44
CA GLN A 5 -4.19 57.12 20.48
C GLN A 5 -3.02 56.14 20.66
N ASN A 6 -3.20 55.11 21.48
CA ASN A 6 -2.35 53.92 21.46
C ASN A 6 -3.20 52.70 21.10
N ASN A 7 -3.23 52.38 19.80
CA ASN A 7 -3.75 51.14 19.25
C ASN A 7 -2.70 50.03 19.42
N GLY A 8 -2.92 49.15 20.39
CA GLY A 8 -2.11 47.94 20.59
C GLY A 8 -2.88 46.68 20.17
N VAL A 9 -3.15 46.50 18.88
CA VAL A 9 -3.66 45.22 18.34
C VAL A 9 -2.49 44.24 18.29
N ASN A 10 -2.34 43.46 19.36
CA ASN A 10 -1.37 42.37 19.46
C ASN A 10 -1.83 41.17 18.62
N HIS A 11 -1.49 41.13 17.33
CA HIS A 11 -1.55 39.89 16.53
C HIS A 11 -0.24 39.10 16.72
N LYS A 12 -0.19 38.25 17.75
CA LYS A 12 0.82 37.18 17.80
C LYS A 12 0.53 36.20 16.64
N PRO A 13 1.52 35.85 15.80
CA PRO A 13 1.32 34.82 14.78
C PRO A 13 1.09 33.47 15.48
N ARG A 14 -0.10 32.89 15.28
CA ARG A 14 -0.42 31.54 15.77
C ARG A 14 0.48 30.55 15.02
N VAL A 15 1.40 29.94 15.76
CA VAL A 15 2.25 28.84 15.30
C VAL A 15 1.35 27.69 14.85
N VAL A 16 1.16 27.51 13.54
CA VAL A 16 0.43 26.36 12.97
C VAL A 16 1.29 25.13 13.22
N ARG A 17 0.95 24.36 14.27
CA ARG A 17 1.84 23.29 14.75
C ARG A 17 1.92 22.08 13.82
N PHE A 18 1.07 21.91 12.81
CA PHE A 18 1.24 20.93 11.72
C PHE A 18 0.14 21.15 10.66
N THR A 19 0.50 21.55 9.44
CA THR A 19 -0.44 21.77 8.33
C THR A 19 -1.14 20.47 7.89
N ILE A 20 -2.37 20.53 7.37
CA ILE A 20 -3.08 19.39 6.74
C ILE A 20 -2.20 18.73 5.69
N TYR A 21 -1.54 19.54 4.85
CA TYR A 21 -0.64 19.05 3.80
C TYR A 21 0.48 18.18 4.38
N ARG A 22 1.19 18.65 5.42
CA ARG A 22 2.24 17.85 6.09
C ARG A 22 1.70 16.58 6.74
N LYS A 23 0.48 16.59 7.30
CA LYS A 23 -0.14 15.38 7.87
C LYS A 23 -0.40 14.34 6.79
N MET A 24 -0.97 14.77 5.65
CA MET A 24 -1.22 13.88 4.51
C MET A 24 0.09 13.36 3.92
N MET A 25 1.05 14.25 3.64
CA MET A 25 2.34 13.88 3.08
C MET A 25 3.08 12.90 3.99
N LEU A 26 3.09 13.11 5.31
CA LEU A 26 3.74 12.20 6.24
C LEU A 26 3.04 10.83 6.28
N GLY A 27 1.70 10.80 6.28
CA GLY A 27 0.93 9.56 6.20
C GLY A 27 1.22 8.76 4.92
N PHE A 28 1.16 9.42 3.76
CA PHE A 28 1.44 8.77 2.47
C PHE A 28 2.91 8.38 2.32
N ALA A 29 3.85 9.23 2.76
CA ALA A 29 5.28 8.92 2.71
C ALA A 29 5.62 7.69 3.55
N VAL A 30 5.01 7.53 4.73
CA VAL A 30 5.19 6.32 5.56
C VAL A 30 4.69 5.07 4.82
N ILE A 31 3.51 5.13 4.19
CA ILE A 31 2.98 4.00 3.41
C ILE A 31 3.91 3.66 2.24
N ILE A 32 4.29 4.67 1.45
CA ILE A 32 5.14 4.48 0.26
C ILE A 32 6.49 3.91 0.65
N LEU A 33 7.12 4.46 1.70
CA LEU A 33 8.42 3.99 2.19
C LEU A 33 8.35 2.53 2.65
N LEU A 34 7.33 2.19 3.45
CA LEU A 34 7.12 0.81 3.89
C LEU A 34 6.88 -0.13 2.71
N MET A 35 6.12 0.31 1.72
CA MET A 35 5.83 -0.48 0.53
C MET A 35 7.08 -0.69 -0.32
N ILE A 36 7.94 0.32 -0.48
CA ILE A 36 9.22 0.18 -1.17
C ILE A 36 10.13 -0.79 -0.42
N ILE A 37 10.28 -0.64 0.90
CA ILE A 37 11.12 -1.53 1.71
C ILE A 37 10.63 -2.98 1.60
N ALA A 38 9.33 -3.20 1.73
CA ALA A 38 8.74 -4.53 1.60
C ALA A 38 8.97 -5.13 0.21
N ASN A 39 8.75 -4.35 -0.86
CA ASN A 39 8.97 -4.83 -2.23
C ASN A 39 10.44 -5.12 -2.51
N VAL A 40 11.36 -4.25 -2.10
CA VAL A 40 12.81 -4.45 -2.28
C VAL A 40 13.27 -5.70 -1.53
N TYR A 41 12.78 -5.91 -0.30
CA TYR A 41 13.08 -7.11 0.46
C TYR A 41 12.61 -8.38 -0.27
N VAL A 42 11.36 -8.40 -0.73
CA VAL A 42 10.79 -9.55 -1.46
C VAL A 42 11.58 -9.84 -2.74
N LEU A 43 11.97 -8.80 -3.49
CA LEU A 43 12.79 -8.97 -4.71
C LEU A 43 14.18 -9.53 -4.41
N PHE A 44 14.85 -9.01 -3.37
CA PHE A 44 16.17 -9.49 -2.97
C PHE A 44 16.14 -10.95 -2.53
N GLU A 45 15.12 -11.32 -1.76
CA GLU A 45 14.93 -12.67 -1.26
C GLU A 45 14.65 -13.65 -2.40
N LEU A 46 13.77 -13.28 -3.35
CA LEU A 46 13.48 -14.09 -4.54
C LEU A 46 14.73 -14.29 -5.40
N TYR A 47 15.54 -13.24 -5.58
CA TYR A 47 16.81 -13.34 -6.29
C TYR A 47 17.79 -14.30 -5.60
N SER A 48 17.91 -14.25 -4.27
CA SER A 48 18.77 -15.15 -3.49
C SER A 48 18.38 -16.62 -3.66
N VAL A 49 17.08 -16.93 -3.60
CA VAL A 49 16.54 -18.29 -3.79
C VAL A 49 16.80 -18.78 -5.22
N THR A 50 16.52 -17.96 -6.23
CA THR A 50 16.76 -18.32 -7.64
C THR A 50 18.24 -18.62 -7.89
N LYS A 51 19.14 -17.76 -7.42
CA LYS A 51 20.60 -17.93 -7.62
C LYS A 51 21.12 -19.22 -6.96
N THR A 52 20.66 -19.50 -5.73
CA THR A 52 21.03 -20.72 -4.99
C THR A 52 20.55 -21.98 -5.71
N THR A 53 19.34 -21.93 -6.28
CA THR A 53 18.74 -23.03 -7.04
C THR A 53 19.53 -23.29 -8.33
N GLU A 54 19.87 -22.24 -9.08
CA GLU A 54 20.60 -22.34 -10.35
C GLU A 54 22.02 -22.91 -10.18
N MET A 55 22.76 -22.44 -9.17
CA MET A 55 24.12 -22.94 -8.89
C MET A 55 24.11 -24.43 -8.48
N THR A 56 23.08 -24.86 -7.75
CA THR A 56 22.95 -26.25 -7.30
C THR A 56 22.52 -27.18 -8.44
N LEU A 57 21.54 -26.75 -9.25
CA LEU A 57 20.91 -27.60 -10.25
C LEU A 57 21.81 -27.82 -11.48
N THR A 58 22.58 -26.82 -11.89
CA THR A 58 23.36 -26.91 -13.13
C THR A 58 24.69 -27.64 -12.97
N SER A 59 25.39 -27.47 -11.85
CA SER A 59 26.70 -28.08 -11.60
C SER A 59 26.57 -29.55 -11.20
N ASN A 60 25.86 -29.84 -10.10
CA ASN A 60 25.81 -31.19 -9.53
C ASN A 60 25.05 -32.18 -10.43
N VAL A 61 23.97 -31.76 -11.11
CA VAL A 61 23.21 -32.65 -12.01
C VAL A 61 24.07 -33.03 -13.22
N ARG A 62 24.82 -32.07 -13.78
CA ARG A 62 25.73 -32.33 -14.90
C ARG A 62 26.88 -33.24 -14.49
N SER A 63 27.50 -33.02 -13.32
CA SER A 63 28.53 -33.90 -12.77
C SER A 63 28.03 -35.35 -12.60
N ILE A 64 26.81 -35.54 -12.09
CA ILE A 64 26.20 -36.87 -11.94
C ILE A 64 25.95 -37.53 -13.30
N ASP A 65 25.42 -36.80 -14.28
CA ASP A 65 25.16 -37.35 -15.62
C ASP A 65 26.46 -37.84 -16.28
N LEU A 66 27.50 -37.01 -16.24
CA LEU A 66 28.82 -37.37 -16.75
C LEU A 66 29.43 -38.56 -15.99
N ALA A 67 29.31 -38.61 -14.66
CA ALA A 67 29.77 -39.74 -13.86
C ALA A 67 29.03 -41.06 -14.19
N LYS A 68 27.73 -41.00 -14.48
CA LYS A 68 26.95 -42.16 -14.96
C LYS A 68 27.40 -42.60 -16.36
N GLN A 69 27.75 -41.67 -17.24
CA GLN A 69 28.31 -42.00 -18.56
C GLN A 69 29.67 -42.69 -18.42
N ILE A 70 30.54 -42.19 -17.53
CA ILE A 70 31.82 -42.84 -17.20
C ILE A 70 31.57 -44.26 -16.69
N GLN A 71 30.66 -44.43 -15.72
CA GLN A 71 30.31 -45.74 -15.17
C GLN A 71 29.85 -46.74 -16.26
N ALA A 72 28.98 -46.31 -17.17
CA ALA A 72 28.50 -47.15 -18.26
C ALA A 72 29.62 -47.59 -19.22
N ILE A 73 30.55 -46.68 -19.55
CA ILE A 73 31.70 -47.01 -20.42
C ILE A 73 32.63 -47.99 -19.71
N LEU A 74 32.93 -47.76 -18.43
CA LEU A 74 33.80 -48.62 -17.63
C LEU A 74 33.25 -50.06 -17.52
N PHE A 75 31.93 -50.24 -17.41
CA PHE A 75 31.32 -51.58 -17.42
C PHE A 75 31.53 -52.34 -18.73
N GLU A 76 31.40 -51.66 -19.87
CA GLU A 76 31.67 -52.28 -21.18
C GLU A 76 33.16 -52.54 -21.39
N GLU A 77 34.00 -51.60 -20.98
CA GLU A 77 35.47 -51.73 -20.98
C GLU A 77 35.92 -52.96 -20.19
N GLU A 78 35.45 -53.11 -18.95
CA GLU A 78 35.72 -54.25 -18.07
C GLU A 78 35.24 -55.57 -18.70
N ARG A 79 34.07 -55.55 -19.35
CA ARG A 79 33.54 -56.70 -20.08
C ARG A 79 34.43 -57.10 -21.25
N TYR A 80 34.98 -56.15 -22.00
CA TYR A 80 35.94 -56.44 -23.08
C TYR A 80 37.28 -56.93 -22.55
N ALA A 81 37.80 -56.31 -21.48
CA ALA A 81 39.02 -56.76 -20.81
C ALA A 81 38.92 -58.22 -20.36
N ARG A 82 37.83 -58.59 -19.67
CA ARG A 82 37.59 -59.99 -19.28
C ARG A 82 37.51 -60.94 -20.45
N LYS A 83 36.79 -60.58 -21.52
CA LYS A 83 36.70 -61.41 -22.72
C LYS A 83 38.06 -61.60 -23.37
N TYR A 84 38.88 -60.54 -23.42
CA TYR A 84 40.25 -60.62 -23.91
C TYR A 84 41.08 -61.60 -23.08
N PHE A 85 41.07 -61.49 -21.74
CA PHE A 85 41.83 -62.40 -20.88
C PHE A 85 41.41 -63.87 -20.98
N ILE A 86 40.12 -64.14 -21.20
CA ILE A 86 39.62 -65.52 -21.33
C ILE A 86 39.91 -66.11 -22.71
N SER A 87 39.75 -65.32 -23.78
CA SER A 87 39.81 -65.82 -25.16
C SER A 87 41.15 -65.59 -25.85
N LEU A 88 41.97 -64.68 -25.33
CA LEU A 88 43.20 -64.15 -25.95
C LEU A 88 42.97 -63.55 -27.36
N ASP A 89 41.72 -63.23 -27.72
CA ASP A 89 41.38 -62.64 -29.02
C ASP A 89 41.62 -61.13 -29.03
N THR A 90 42.57 -60.70 -29.86
CA THR A 90 42.96 -59.29 -30.07
C THR A 90 41.83 -58.37 -30.51
N ALA A 91 40.73 -58.90 -31.06
CA ALA A 91 39.53 -58.11 -31.37
C ALA A 91 38.93 -57.48 -30.10
N TYR A 92 38.91 -58.22 -28.98
CA TYR A 92 38.43 -57.69 -27.69
C TYR A 92 39.38 -56.66 -27.09
N PHE A 93 40.69 -56.82 -27.28
CA PHE A 93 41.67 -55.81 -26.88
C PHE A 93 41.50 -54.49 -27.65
N THR A 94 41.18 -54.59 -28.95
CA THR A 94 40.90 -53.41 -29.79
C THR A 94 39.63 -52.69 -29.33
N LEU A 95 38.57 -53.44 -29.03
CA LEU A 95 37.31 -52.90 -28.48
C LEU A 95 37.50 -52.28 -27.10
N PHE A 96 38.30 -52.91 -26.23
CA PHE A 96 38.70 -52.35 -24.94
C PHE A 96 39.36 -50.99 -25.12
N ASN A 97 40.43 -50.90 -25.92
CA ASN A 97 41.18 -49.66 -26.12
C ASN A 97 40.35 -48.56 -26.81
N ASP A 98 39.37 -48.92 -27.64
CA ASP A 98 38.41 -47.96 -28.20
C ASP A 98 37.48 -47.38 -27.11
N GLN A 99 36.96 -48.22 -26.20
CA GLN A 99 36.14 -47.75 -25.08
C GLN A 99 36.94 -46.90 -24.09
N SER A 100 38.15 -47.30 -23.71
CA SER A 100 38.97 -46.57 -22.73
C SER A 100 39.29 -45.13 -23.19
N LYS A 101 39.49 -44.91 -24.50
CA LYS A 101 39.69 -43.56 -25.06
C LYS A 101 38.49 -42.64 -24.86
N ARG A 102 37.29 -43.20 -24.74
CA ARG A 102 36.06 -42.44 -24.57
C ARG A 102 35.88 -41.94 -23.14
N VAL A 103 36.55 -42.55 -22.14
CA VAL A 103 36.41 -42.19 -20.71
C VAL A 103 37.05 -40.82 -20.41
N GLU A 104 38.24 -40.54 -20.96
CA GLU A 104 39.05 -39.37 -20.61
C GLU A 104 38.36 -38.01 -20.88
N PRO A 105 37.64 -37.80 -22.01
CA PRO A 105 36.86 -36.57 -22.22
C PRO A 105 35.79 -36.33 -21.14
N TYR A 106 35.15 -37.39 -20.63
CA TYR A 106 34.14 -37.25 -19.57
C TYR A 106 34.76 -36.93 -18.22
N ILE A 107 35.88 -37.59 -17.87
CA ILE A 107 36.62 -37.28 -16.63
C ILE A 107 37.05 -35.80 -16.65
N ASN A 108 37.61 -35.31 -17.76
CA ASN A 108 37.97 -33.90 -17.90
C ASN A 108 36.77 -32.96 -17.80
N ALA A 109 35.63 -33.34 -18.39
CA ALA A 109 34.40 -32.54 -18.28
C ALA A 109 33.86 -32.47 -16.85
N VAL A 110 33.97 -33.55 -16.06
CA VAL A 110 33.60 -33.57 -14.63
C VAL A 110 34.53 -32.68 -13.83
N ILE A 111 35.85 -32.82 -14.02
CA ILE A 111 36.86 -32.01 -13.30
C ILE A 111 36.69 -30.52 -13.62
N ALA A 112 36.35 -30.17 -14.86
CA ALA A 112 36.10 -28.77 -15.25
C ALA A 112 34.79 -28.21 -14.68
N ALA A 113 33.79 -29.07 -14.43
CA ALA A 113 32.50 -28.67 -13.87
C ALA A 113 32.49 -28.62 -12.33
N GLU A 114 33.37 -29.39 -11.67
CA GLU A 114 33.38 -29.54 -10.22
C GLU A 114 34.32 -28.53 -9.54
N THR A 115 33.85 -27.89 -8.47
CA THR A 115 34.63 -26.87 -7.75
C THR A 115 34.96 -27.26 -6.31
N LYS A 116 34.37 -28.36 -5.83
CA LYS A 116 34.52 -28.81 -4.44
C LYS A 116 35.62 -29.85 -4.32
N GLN A 117 36.46 -29.70 -3.29
CA GLN A 117 37.64 -30.55 -3.06
C GLN A 117 37.32 -32.05 -2.86
N PRO A 118 36.33 -32.46 -2.03
CA PRO A 118 36.05 -33.88 -1.82
C PRO A 118 35.59 -34.61 -3.10
N GLU A 119 34.79 -33.94 -3.93
CA GLU A 119 34.30 -34.45 -5.20
C GLU A 119 35.44 -34.53 -6.24
N LEU A 120 36.36 -33.54 -6.25
CA LEU A 120 37.57 -33.56 -7.09
C LEU A 120 38.54 -34.70 -6.73
N GLU A 121 38.73 -34.98 -5.44
CA GLU A 121 39.57 -36.11 -4.99
C GLU A 121 39.03 -37.47 -5.44
N LEU A 122 37.70 -37.63 -5.46
CA LEU A 122 37.08 -38.87 -5.90
C LEU A 122 37.23 -39.10 -7.40
N ILE A 123 37.00 -38.06 -8.22
CA ILE A 123 37.17 -38.20 -9.67
C ILE A 123 38.64 -38.35 -10.07
N ASN A 124 39.58 -37.75 -9.33
CA ASN A 124 41.01 -37.98 -9.53
C ASN A 124 41.41 -39.42 -9.18
N ARG A 125 40.87 -40.00 -8.09
CA ARG A 125 41.05 -41.43 -7.80
C ARG A 125 40.46 -42.33 -8.90
N VAL A 126 39.35 -41.93 -9.51
CA VAL A 126 38.79 -42.63 -10.67
C VAL A 126 39.75 -42.61 -11.86
N ARG A 127 40.33 -41.44 -12.16
CA ARG A 127 41.36 -41.28 -13.21
C ARG A 127 42.57 -42.16 -12.94
N GLU A 128 43.15 -42.07 -11.74
CA GLU A 128 44.34 -42.82 -11.37
C GLU A 128 44.12 -44.33 -11.46
N GLY A 129 42.94 -44.81 -11.01
CA GLY A 129 42.57 -46.22 -11.14
C GLY A 129 42.38 -46.68 -12.59
N HIS A 130 41.78 -45.84 -13.43
CA HIS A 130 41.63 -46.11 -14.86
C HIS A 130 42.98 -46.12 -15.60
N ASP A 131 43.88 -45.17 -15.31
CA ASP A 131 45.22 -45.12 -15.90
C ASP A 131 46.07 -46.34 -15.50
N TRP A 132 45.96 -46.74 -14.23
CA TRP A 132 46.57 -47.97 -13.74
C TRP A 132 46.03 -49.20 -14.49
N LEU A 133 44.70 -49.32 -14.65
CA LEU A 133 44.06 -50.44 -15.35
C LEU A 133 44.51 -50.52 -16.81
N LEU A 134 44.57 -49.38 -17.50
CA LEU A 134 45.05 -49.29 -18.88
C LEU A 134 46.49 -49.77 -19.02
N THR A 135 47.35 -49.39 -18.07
CA THR A 135 48.75 -49.78 -18.06
C THR A 135 48.87 -51.28 -17.83
N ALA A 136 48.17 -51.82 -16.83
CA ALA A 136 48.20 -53.24 -16.48
C ALA A 136 47.71 -54.15 -17.64
N ILE A 137 46.60 -53.79 -18.30
CA ILE A 137 46.06 -54.57 -19.43
C ILE A 137 47.00 -54.51 -20.65
N ARG A 138 47.65 -53.36 -20.90
CA ARG A 138 48.63 -53.23 -22.01
C ARG A 138 49.90 -54.04 -21.74
N GLU A 139 50.43 -53.98 -20.53
CA GLU A 139 51.60 -54.77 -20.13
C GLU A 139 51.33 -56.28 -20.25
N GLU A 140 50.14 -56.74 -19.85
CA GLU A 140 49.74 -58.15 -19.99
C GLU A 140 49.53 -58.54 -21.47
N HIS A 141 48.96 -57.66 -22.30
CA HIS A 141 48.86 -57.92 -23.74
C HIS A 141 50.23 -58.05 -24.40
N ASP A 142 51.18 -57.19 -24.02
CA ASP A 142 52.53 -57.19 -24.58
C ASP A 142 53.36 -58.38 -24.08
N SER A 143 53.16 -58.81 -22.82
CA SER A 143 53.83 -59.98 -22.25
C SER A 143 53.38 -61.30 -22.89
N VAL A 144 52.10 -61.43 -23.27
CA VAL A 144 51.56 -62.60 -24.01
C VAL A 144 52.24 -62.78 -25.38
N ARG A 145 52.85 -61.72 -25.94
CA ARG A 145 53.61 -61.79 -27.22
C ARG A 145 55.08 -62.21 -27.02
N THR A 146 55.56 -62.31 -25.78
CA THR A 146 56.94 -62.73 -25.45
C THR A 146 56.94 -64.03 -24.61
N PRO A 147 57.51 -65.14 -25.11
CA PRO A 147 57.52 -66.39 -24.37
C PRO A 147 58.61 -66.35 -23.27
N ALA A 148 58.26 -65.92 -22.07
CA ALA A 148 59.10 -66.07 -20.89
C ALA A 148 58.31 -66.65 -19.70
N VAL A 149 59.03 -67.43 -18.91
CA VAL A 149 58.57 -68.45 -17.97
C VAL A 149 58.05 -67.87 -16.66
N ASN A 150 56.85 -68.31 -16.26
CA ASN A 150 56.25 -68.35 -14.91
C ASN A 150 56.10 -67.06 -14.09
N GLU A 151 54.84 -66.63 -13.88
CA GLU A 151 54.12 -66.87 -12.62
C GLU A 151 52.59 -66.75 -12.86
N PRO A 152 51.76 -67.68 -12.33
CA PRO A 152 50.30 -67.57 -12.44
C PRO A 152 49.76 -66.66 -11.33
N ASN A 153 48.93 -65.68 -11.73
CA ASN A 153 47.80 -65.19 -10.94
C ASN A 153 48.03 -64.10 -9.87
N ILE A 154 49.15 -63.36 -9.88
CA ILE A 154 49.26 -62.10 -9.10
C ILE A 154 48.53 -60.97 -9.83
N ASN A 155 48.69 -60.88 -11.15
CA ASN A 155 48.07 -59.84 -11.97
C ASN A 155 46.54 -59.87 -11.84
N ALA A 156 45.87 -60.99 -12.12
CA ALA A 156 44.40 -61.05 -12.12
C ALA A 156 43.71 -60.62 -10.80
N ARG A 157 44.32 -60.82 -9.62
CA ARG A 157 43.78 -60.36 -8.32
C ARG A 157 44.06 -58.88 -8.06
N VAL A 158 45.25 -58.39 -8.43
CA VAL A 158 45.56 -56.95 -8.34
C VAL A 158 44.69 -56.14 -9.32
N HIS A 159 44.26 -56.75 -10.43
CA HIS A 159 43.30 -56.16 -11.38
C HIS A 159 41.87 -56.07 -10.82
N SER A 160 41.40 -57.02 -10.00
CA SER A 160 40.07 -56.91 -9.39
C SER A 160 40.01 -55.85 -8.30
N ASP A 161 41.05 -55.77 -7.47
CA ASP A 161 41.05 -54.89 -6.29
C ASP A 161 41.13 -53.40 -6.68
N SER A 162 41.89 -53.07 -7.73
CA SER A 162 41.99 -51.73 -8.31
C SER A 162 40.72 -51.30 -9.05
N LEU A 163 40.10 -52.24 -9.77
CA LEU A 163 38.83 -52.05 -10.46
C LEU A 163 37.70 -51.73 -9.46
N GLU A 164 37.59 -52.54 -8.41
CA GLU A 164 36.65 -52.30 -7.32
C GLU A 164 36.92 -50.95 -6.63
N ALA A 165 38.18 -50.56 -6.45
CA ALA A 165 38.55 -49.31 -5.79
C ALA A 165 38.12 -48.05 -6.56
N TYR A 166 38.31 -48.01 -7.89
CA TYR A 166 37.90 -46.84 -8.66
C TYR A 166 36.39 -46.83 -8.92
N GLN A 167 35.75 -47.99 -9.11
CA GLN A 167 34.29 -48.09 -9.19
C GLN A 167 33.64 -47.62 -7.89
N ALA A 168 34.19 -48.01 -6.73
CA ALA A 168 33.74 -47.54 -5.43
C ALA A 168 33.91 -46.01 -5.28
N SER A 169 34.99 -45.44 -5.82
CA SER A 169 35.24 -44.00 -5.83
C SER A 169 34.22 -43.23 -6.68
N LEU A 170 33.87 -43.77 -7.87
CA LEU A 170 32.86 -43.19 -8.74
C LEU A 170 31.45 -43.27 -8.14
N ASP A 171 31.11 -44.40 -7.53
CA ASP A 171 29.86 -44.57 -6.79
C ASP A 171 29.78 -43.61 -5.59
N GLN A 172 30.89 -43.41 -4.87
CA GLN A 172 30.96 -42.44 -3.79
C GLN A 172 30.80 -41.01 -4.31
N PHE A 173 31.39 -40.67 -5.46
CA PHE A 173 31.21 -39.37 -6.10
C PHE A 173 29.73 -39.10 -6.44
N ILE A 174 29.06 -40.07 -7.06
CA ILE A 174 27.63 -39.98 -7.39
C ILE A 174 26.79 -39.82 -6.12
N ARG A 175 27.05 -40.63 -5.08
CA ARG A 175 26.33 -40.55 -3.80
C ARG A 175 26.51 -39.19 -3.12
N LEU A 176 27.74 -38.66 -3.05
CA LEU A 176 28.00 -37.36 -2.44
C LEU A 176 27.28 -36.23 -3.18
N ASN A 177 27.32 -36.23 -4.51
CA ASN A 177 26.60 -35.25 -5.31
C ASN A 177 25.07 -35.39 -5.17
N GLN A 178 24.53 -36.60 -5.10
CA GLN A 178 23.10 -36.84 -4.83
C GLN A 178 22.68 -36.32 -3.45
N ILE A 179 23.48 -36.58 -2.42
CA ILE A 179 23.25 -36.07 -1.06
C ILE A 179 23.35 -34.53 -1.06
N SER A 180 24.33 -33.96 -1.75
CA SER A 180 24.49 -32.50 -1.86
C SER A 180 23.28 -31.85 -2.54
N ILE A 181 22.76 -32.43 -3.63
CA ILE A 181 21.53 -31.98 -4.28
C ILE A 181 20.34 -32.12 -3.33
N SER A 182 20.14 -33.28 -2.70
CA SER A 182 19.01 -33.52 -1.81
C SER A 182 18.98 -32.53 -0.64
N ASN A 183 20.12 -32.34 0.02
CA ASN A 183 20.27 -31.37 1.12
C ASN A 183 20.04 -29.94 0.63
N SER A 184 20.57 -29.57 -0.53
CA SER A 184 20.38 -28.24 -1.11
C SER A 184 18.92 -28.00 -1.51
N MET A 185 18.23 -29.00 -2.07
CA MET A 185 16.81 -28.92 -2.41
C MET A 185 15.93 -28.80 -1.16
N ALA A 186 16.25 -29.52 -0.08
CA ALA A 186 15.56 -29.39 1.21
C ALA A 186 15.78 -27.98 1.82
N ASN A 187 17.00 -27.45 1.73
CA ASN A 187 17.32 -26.11 2.17
C ASN A 187 16.62 -25.04 1.31
N VAL A 188 16.55 -25.23 -0.02
CA VAL A 188 15.81 -24.35 -0.93
C VAL A 188 14.31 -24.38 -0.61
N GLY A 189 13.73 -25.57 -0.39
CA GLY A 189 12.30 -25.69 -0.05
C GLY A 189 11.96 -25.00 1.28
N THR A 190 12.77 -25.20 2.32
CA THR A 190 12.56 -24.54 3.62
C THR A 190 12.85 -23.04 3.57
N ALA A 191 13.88 -22.61 2.84
CA ALA A 191 14.14 -21.19 2.57
C ALA A 191 12.95 -20.55 1.86
N MET A 192 12.45 -21.16 0.78
CA MET A 192 11.29 -20.68 0.01
C MET A 192 10.04 -20.51 0.87
N ILE A 193 9.74 -21.46 1.76
CA ILE A 193 8.60 -21.35 2.70
C ILE A 193 8.83 -20.20 3.69
N ARG A 194 10.04 -20.06 4.26
CA ARG A 194 10.35 -18.94 5.17
C ARG A 194 10.23 -17.60 4.46
N SER A 195 10.81 -17.47 3.27
CA SER A 195 10.72 -16.27 2.43
C SER A 195 9.26 -15.91 2.11
N SER A 196 8.43 -16.91 1.78
CA SER A 196 6.99 -16.72 1.54
C SER A 196 6.27 -16.23 2.79
N ASN A 197 6.57 -16.78 3.97
CA ASN A 197 5.95 -16.35 5.22
C ASN A 197 6.35 -14.92 5.60
N VAL A 198 7.62 -14.56 5.43
CA VAL A 198 8.08 -13.17 5.68
C VAL A 198 7.41 -12.20 4.70
N ALA A 199 7.30 -12.56 3.42
CA ALA A 199 6.59 -11.75 2.42
C ALA A 199 5.10 -11.56 2.78
N TYR A 200 4.43 -12.61 3.25
CA TYR A 200 3.05 -12.53 3.73
C TYR A 200 2.91 -11.61 4.94
N LEU A 201 3.79 -11.74 5.94
CA LEU A 201 3.80 -10.89 7.13
C LEU A 201 4.04 -9.42 6.79
N LEU A 202 4.97 -9.13 5.87
CA LEU A 202 5.22 -7.77 5.38
C LEU A 202 4.00 -7.19 4.66
N THR A 203 3.31 -8.00 3.85
CA THR A 203 2.10 -7.58 3.13
C THR A 203 0.96 -7.24 4.09
N VAL A 204 0.71 -8.11 5.08
CA VAL A 204 -0.31 -7.87 6.12
C VAL A 204 0.07 -6.65 6.95
N GLY A 205 1.33 -6.51 7.34
CA GLY A 205 1.83 -5.34 8.08
C GLY A 205 1.62 -4.04 7.31
N ALA A 206 1.93 -4.01 6.01
CA ALA A 206 1.72 -2.84 5.15
C ALA A 206 0.23 -2.46 5.06
N LEU A 207 -0.68 -3.44 4.95
CA LEU A 207 -2.12 -3.21 4.94
C LEU A 207 -2.63 -2.62 6.26
N LEU A 208 -2.14 -3.13 7.39
CA LEU A 208 -2.51 -2.60 8.71
C LEU A 208 -2.05 -1.15 8.91
N VAL A 209 -0.84 -0.82 8.45
CA VAL A 209 -0.35 0.57 8.49
C VAL A 209 -1.18 1.46 7.57
N ALA A 210 -1.49 1.01 6.35
CA ALA A 210 -2.34 1.76 5.43
C ALA A 210 -3.73 2.04 6.03
N LEU A 211 -4.35 1.04 6.68
CA LEU A 211 -5.62 1.20 7.38
C LEU A 211 -5.52 2.21 8.54
N THR A 212 -4.42 2.14 9.31
CA THR A 212 -4.18 3.07 10.43
C THR A 212 -4.06 4.51 9.93
N VAL A 213 -3.31 4.75 8.86
CA VAL A 213 -3.18 6.07 8.24
C VAL A 213 -4.52 6.56 7.67
N ALA A 214 -5.30 5.67 7.04
CA ALA A 214 -6.63 6.02 6.53
C ALA A 214 -7.58 6.46 7.66
N LEU A 215 -7.64 5.72 8.76
CA LEU A 215 -8.43 6.07 9.95
C LEU A 215 -7.94 7.35 10.61
N PHE A 216 -6.63 7.59 10.62
CA PHE A 216 -6.03 8.82 11.10
C PHE A 216 -6.48 10.02 10.25
N ILE A 217 -6.40 9.94 8.92
CA ILE A 217 -6.87 11.01 8.02
C ILE A 217 -8.37 11.23 8.19
N ALA A 218 -9.17 10.16 8.25
CA ALA A 218 -10.62 10.26 8.41
C ALA A 218 -11.01 10.98 9.71
N SER A 219 -10.32 10.69 10.81
CA SER A 219 -10.61 11.29 12.11
C SER A 219 -10.05 12.70 12.28
N THR A 220 -8.89 13.01 11.70
CA THR A 220 -8.19 14.29 11.91
C THR A 220 -8.48 15.34 10.85
N ILE A 221 -9.01 14.95 9.68
CA ILE A 221 -9.29 15.85 8.56
C ILE A 221 -10.76 15.72 8.13
N THR A 222 -11.18 14.52 7.71
CA THR A 222 -12.50 14.33 7.09
C THR A 222 -13.67 14.64 8.04
N LYS A 223 -13.62 14.14 9.28
CA LYS A 223 -14.67 14.40 10.30
C LYS A 223 -14.82 15.91 10.61
N PRO A 224 -13.76 16.66 10.95
CA PRO A 224 -13.83 18.11 11.13
C PRO A 224 -14.42 18.88 9.95
N ILE A 225 -14.04 18.54 8.72
CA ILE A 225 -14.58 19.17 7.50
C ILE A 225 -16.09 18.87 7.36
N GLY A 226 -16.52 17.64 7.66
CA GLY A 226 -17.94 17.30 7.68
C GLY A 226 -18.77 18.10 8.69
N ILE A 227 -18.19 18.40 9.86
CA ILE A 227 -18.82 19.28 10.86
C ILE A 227 -18.95 20.71 10.32
N LEU A 228 -17.90 21.24 9.69
CA LEU A 228 -17.91 22.56 9.06
C LEU A 228 -18.98 22.67 7.97
N ILE A 229 -19.08 21.70 7.07
CA ILE A 229 -20.08 21.68 5.99
C ILE A 229 -21.51 21.73 6.57
N LYS A 230 -21.80 20.89 7.58
CA LYS A 230 -23.10 20.90 8.26
C LYS A 230 -23.35 22.23 8.98
N GLY A 231 -22.33 22.82 9.59
CA GLY A 231 -22.44 24.12 10.26
C GLY A 231 -22.71 25.27 9.28
N THR A 232 -22.04 25.29 8.12
CA THR A 232 -22.28 26.30 7.08
C THR A 232 -23.67 26.20 6.47
N ASP A 233 -24.18 24.98 6.30
CA ASP A 233 -25.56 24.76 5.86
C ASP A 233 -26.58 25.29 6.87
N ARG A 234 -26.32 25.13 8.18
CA ARG A 234 -27.16 25.75 9.23
C ARG A 234 -27.13 27.28 9.16
N ILE A 235 -25.96 27.88 8.96
CA ILE A 235 -25.81 29.34 8.77
C ILE A 235 -26.62 29.82 7.56
N ALA A 236 -26.57 29.08 6.45
CA ALA A 236 -27.34 29.42 5.24
C ALA A 236 -28.86 29.41 5.47
N ARG A 237 -29.35 28.60 6.42
CA ARG A 237 -30.76 28.56 6.84
C ARG A 237 -31.11 29.60 7.93
N GLY A 238 -30.19 30.53 8.24
CA GLY A 238 -30.41 31.57 9.25
C GLY A 238 -30.06 31.18 10.69
N ALA A 239 -29.52 29.98 10.92
CA ALA A 239 -29.04 29.56 12.25
C ALA A 239 -27.57 29.94 12.44
N PHE A 240 -27.32 31.08 13.10
CA PHE A 240 -25.99 31.67 13.28
C PHE A 240 -25.21 31.13 14.50
N ASP A 241 -25.37 29.85 14.82
CA ASP A 241 -24.66 29.23 15.94
C ASP A 241 -23.16 29.07 15.63
N PRO A 242 -22.27 29.29 16.62
CA PRO A 242 -20.84 29.09 16.42
C PRO A 242 -20.51 27.61 16.21
N ILE A 243 -19.71 27.32 15.19
CA ILE A 243 -19.21 25.99 14.87
C ILE A 243 -17.98 25.74 15.74
N SER A 244 -17.99 24.67 16.53
CA SER A 244 -16.83 24.27 17.34
C SER A 244 -16.17 23.03 16.74
N VAL A 245 -14.90 23.18 16.34
CA VAL A 245 -14.07 22.10 15.82
C VAL A 245 -12.76 22.10 16.59
N SER A 246 -12.42 20.96 17.18
CA SER A 246 -11.12 20.76 17.82
C SER A 246 -10.07 20.48 16.76
N SER A 247 -9.48 21.54 16.20
CA SER A 247 -8.29 21.45 15.36
C SER A 247 -7.26 22.52 15.73
N ARG A 248 -6.02 22.32 15.30
CA ARG A 248 -4.87 23.24 15.48
C ARG A 248 -4.15 23.57 14.18
N ASP A 249 -4.77 23.23 13.05
CA ASP A 249 -4.24 23.41 11.70
C ASP A 249 -5.10 24.40 10.88
N GLU A 250 -5.03 24.34 9.55
CA GLU A 250 -5.81 25.19 8.65
C GLU A 250 -7.32 25.04 8.86
N ILE A 251 -7.79 23.91 9.38
CA ILE A 251 -9.20 23.73 9.75
C ILE A 251 -9.57 24.69 10.87
N ALA A 252 -8.70 24.92 11.85
CA ALA A 252 -8.97 25.85 12.96
C ALA A 252 -9.03 27.31 12.47
N LEU A 253 -8.18 27.66 11.51
CA LEU A 253 -8.20 28.96 10.86
C LEU A 253 -9.51 29.14 10.08
N LEU A 254 -9.92 28.13 9.31
CA LEU A 254 -11.17 28.13 8.56
C LEU A 254 -12.39 28.22 9.49
N THR A 255 -12.43 27.45 10.58
CA THR A 255 -13.50 27.53 11.59
C THR A 255 -13.58 28.92 12.20
N THR A 256 -12.44 29.55 12.49
CA THR A 256 -12.42 30.92 13.02
C THR A 256 -13.00 31.91 11.99
N ALA A 257 -12.61 31.80 10.72
CA ALA A 257 -13.10 32.67 9.66
C ALA A 257 -14.61 32.50 9.40
N VAL A 258 -15.11 31.25 9.38
CA VAL A 258 -16.54 30.95 9.22
C VAL A 258 -17.35 31.48 10.40
N ASN A 259 -16.85 31.34 11.63
CA ASN A 259 -17.53 31.87 12.81
C ASN A 259 -17.57 33.41 12.83
N ASP A 260 -16.50 34.08 12.39
CA ASP A 260 -16.49 35.54 12.25
C ASP A 260 -17.54 36.01 11.22
N MET A 261 -17.61 35.32 10.07
CA MET A 261 -18.65 35.57 9.07
C MET A 261 -20.06 35.33 9.61
N SER A 262 -20.27 34.23 10.34
CA SER A 262 -21.56 33.91 10.99
C SER A 262 -21.98 35.02 11.96
N GLY A 263 -21.05 35.50 12.79
CA GLY A 263 -21.30 36.60 13.73
C GLY A 263 -21.66 37.91 13.02
N LYS A 264 -21.00 38.24 11.91
CA LYS A 264 -21.34 39.41 11.09
C LYS A 264 -22.72 39.28 10.46
N LEU A 265 -23.05 38.12 9.89
CA LEU A 265 -24.38 37.84 9.33
C LEU A 265 -25.48 37.95 10.38
N ARG A 266 -25.25 37.39 11.57
CA ARG A 266 -26.14 37.54 12.72
C ARG A 266 -26.39 39.01 13.04
N ARG A 267 -25.32 39.81 13.11
CA ARG A 267 -25.44 41.24 13.44
C ARG A 267 -26.21 42.02 12.38
N VAL A 268 -25.99 41.72 11.09
CA VAL A 268 -26.75 42.31 9.98
C VAL A 268 -28.23 41.93 10.09
N ASN A 269 -28.53 40.67 10.43
CA ASN A 269 -29.90 40.21 10.61
C ASN A 269 -30.58 40.93 11.79
N GLU A 270 -29.91 41.05 12.94
CA GLU A 270 -30.42 41.78 14.10
C GLU A 270 -30.68 43.27 13.78
N LEU A 271 -29.79 43.93 13.03
CA LEU A 271 -29.97 45.33 12.61
C LEU A 271 -31.14 45.49 11.62
N LYS A 272 -31.34 44.53 10.71
CA LYS A 272 -32.51 44.50 9.84
C LYS A 272 -33.79 44.47 10.68
N THR A 273 -33.87 43.59 11.68
CA THR A 273 -35.00 43.51 12.61
C THR A 273 -35.28 44.82 13.31
N GLU A 274 -34.24 45.40 13.92
CA GLU A 274 -34.34 46.63 14.71
C GLU A 274 -34.83 47.79 13.83
N LEU A 275 -34.29 47.90 12.63
CA LEU A 275 -34.72 48.88 11.63
C LEU A 275 -36.21 48.71 11.27
N MET A 276 -36.66 47.48 11.01
CA MET A 276 -38.06 47.23 10.65
C MET A 276 -39.02 47.55 11.79
N HIS A 277 -38.63 47.22 13.02
CA HIS A 277 -39.39 47.58 14.21
C HIS A 277 -39.48 49.11 14.37
N HIS A 278 -38.36 49.81 14.24
CA HIS A 278 -38.30 51.26 14.38
C HIS A 278 -39.10 51.99 13.30
N LEU A 279 -38.94 51.60 12.03
CA LEU A 279 -39.73 52.18 10.91
C LEU A 279 -41.23 51.99 11.10
N SER A 280 -41.66 50.82 11.60
CA SER A 280 -43.07 50.56 11.86
C SER A 280 -43.64 51.48 12.95
N HIS A 281 -42.87 51.75 13.99
CA HIS A 281 -43.27 52.67 15.06
C HIS A 281 -43.33 54.12 14.58
N GLU A 282 -42.28 54.58 13.89
CA GLU A 282 -42.18 55.95 13.37
C GLU A 282 -43.23 56.27 12.30
N LEU A 283 -43.70 55.27 11.54
CA LEU A 283 -44.80 55.45 10.59
C LEU A 283 -46.18 55.44 11.25
N ARG A 284 -46.37 54.69 12.35
CA ARG A 284 -47.67 54.58 13.02
C ARG A 284 -48.13 55.91 13.61
N THR A 285 -47.25 56.64 14.28
CA THR A 285 -47.56 57.91 14.94
C THR A 285 -48.10 59.00 13.99
N PRO A 286 -47.41 59.36 12.88
CA PRO A 286 -47.92 60.35 11.94
C PRO A 286 -49.19 59.88 11.22
N LEU A 287 -49.32 58.59 10.90
CA LEU A 287 -50.55 58.04 10.31
C LEU A 287 -51.75 58.14 11.27
N GLN A 288 -51.55 57.89 12.57
CA GLN A 288 -52.58 58.07 13.60
C GLN A 288 -52.95 59.55 13.78
N ALA A 289 -51.98 60.45 13.73
CA ALA A 289 -52.24 61.90 13.78
C ALA A 289 -53.06 62.36 12.57
N MET A 290 -52.72 61.89 11.36
CA MET A 290 -53.49 62.16 10.14
C MET A 290 -54.91 61.59 10.22
N LEU A 291 -55.08 60.38 10.75
CA LEU A 291 -56.40 59.78 10.95
C LEU A 291 -57.25 60.58 11.96
N SER A 292 -56.64 61.04 13.05
CA SER A 292 -57.33 61.84 14.07
C SER A 292 -57.77 63.19 13.51
N ALA A 293 -56.91 63.87 12.73
CA ALA A 293 -57.25 65.11 12.06
C ALA A 293 -58.38 64.91 11.02
N GLN A 294 -58.32 63.83 10.26
CA GLN A 294 -59.36 63.41 9.32
C GLN A 294 -60.69 63.15 10.04
N ASP A 295 -60.69 62.44 11.18
CA ASP A 295 -61.90 62.16 11.97
C ASP A 295 -62.52 63.43 12.58
N LEU A 296 -61.70 64.38 13.04
CA LEU A 296 -62.17 65.68 13.54
C LEU A 296 -62.89 66.49 12.44
N LEU A 297 -62.31 66.52 11.24
CA LEU A 297 -62.93 67.16 10.08
C LEU A 297 -64.24 66.46 9.69
N ALA A 298 -64.26 65.12 9.65
CA ALA A 298 -65.46 64.35 9.31
C ALA A 298 -66.61 64.52 10.31
N GLN A 299 -66.30 64.76 11.59
CA GLN A 299 -67.29 65.04 12.65
C GLN A 299 -67.85 66.48 12.58
N HIS A 300 -67.52 67.26 11.55
CA HIS A 300 -67.96 68.66 11.37
C HIS A 300 -67.55 69.58 12.54
N LYS A 301 -66.57 69.17 13.36
CA LYS A 301 -66.11 69.91 14.56
C LYS A 301 -65.35 71.19 14.23
N VAL A 302 -64.97 71.39 12.97
CA VAL A 302 -64.19 72.53 12.49
C VAL A 302 -64.95 73.34 11.42
N GLY A 303 -66.21 72.99 11.14
CA GLY A 303 -67.08 73.63 10.14
C GLY A 303 -67.86 72.63 9.26
N PRO A 304 -68.85 73.09 8.49
CA PRO A 304 -69.62 72.24 7.58
C PRO A 304 -68.79 71.81 6.35
N LEU A 305 -68.97 70.55 5.92
CA LEU A 305 -68.32 70.01 4.74
C LEU A 305 -69.28 70.00 3.55
N THR A 306 -68.77 70.30 2.35
CA THR A 306 -69.49 70.00 1.11
C THR A 306 -69.48 68.49 0.83
N ASN A 307 -70.43 68.00 0.04
CA ASN A 307 -70.50 66.58 -0.34
C ASN A 307 -69.21 66.07 -1.02
N GLU A 308 -68.54 66.92 -1.79
CA GLU A 308 -67.30 66.57 -2.49
C GLU A 308 -66.11 66.51 -1.53
N GLN A 309 -66.00 67.45 -0.59
CA GLN A 309 -65.01 67.41 0.50
C GLN A 309 -65.18 66.16 1.38
N ALA A 310 -66.41 65.78 1.71
CA ALA A 310 -66.70 64.57 2.49
C ALA A 310 -66.27 63.29 1.76
N ARG A 311 -66.47 63.21 0.43
CA ARG A 311 -65.97 62.09 -0.39
C ARG A 311 -64.45 62.02 -0.38
N LEU A 312 -63.76 63.13 -0.58
CA LEU A 312 -62.28 63.19 -0.53
C LEU A 312 -61.74 62.80 0.85
N LEU A 313 -62.36 63.26 1.94
CA LEU A 313 -62.00 62.91 3.32
C LEU A 313 -62.13 61.40 3.57
N ASN A 314 -63.17 60.75 3.04
CA ASN A 314 -63.33 59.30 3.14
C ASN A 314 -62.26 58.56 2.34
N SER A 315 -61.90 59.02 1.14
CA SER A 315 -60.80 58.42 0.38
C SER A 315 -59.44 58.54 1.10
N ILE A 316 -59.18 59.69 1.74
CA ILE A 316 -57.98 59.89 2.59
C ILE A 316 -57.98 58.91 3.77
N LYS A 317 -59.12 58.75 4.45
CA LYS A 317 -59.28 57.79 5.56
C LYS A 317 -58.96 56.36 5.15
N GLU A 318 -59.50 55.93 4.01
CA GLU A 318 -59.22 54.60 3.46
C GLU A 318 -57.73 54.42 3.14
N GLY A 319 -57.08 55.43 2.56
CA GLY A 319 -55.65 55.42 2.27
C GLY A 319 -54.79 55.30 3.54
N ILE A 320 -55.03 56.14 4.54
CA ILE A 320 -54.32 56.11 5.83
C ILE A 320 -54.52 54.76 6.52
N SER A 321 -55.77 54.27 6.55
CA SER A 321 -56.10 52.97 7.15
C SER A 321 -55.40 51.81 6.45
N LYS A 322 -55.27 51.87 5.11
CA LYS A 322 -54.55 50.87 4.32
C LYS A 322 -53.05 50.89 4.62
N LEU A 323 -52.42 52.07 4.72
CA LEU A 323 -51.02 52.21 5.09
C LEU A 323 -50.74 51.69 6.51
N LEU A 324 -51.64 51.97 7.46
CA LEU A 324 -51.53 51.48 8.84
C LEU A 324 -51.58 49.94 8.89
N ARG A 325 -52.50 49.32 8.12
CA ARG A 325 -52.56 47.86 7.98
C ARG A 325 -51.29 47.29 7.37
N PHE A 326 -50.76 47.91 6.31
CA PHE A 326 -49.52 47.45 5.69
C PHE A 326 -48.32 47.56 6.63
N SER A 327 -48.19 48.65 7.38
CA SER A 327 -47.12 48.79 8.37
C SER A 327 -47.16 47.67 9.42
N ASN A 328 -48.36 47.33 9.92
CA ASN A 328 -48.51 46.22 10.86
C ASN A 328 -48.18 44.87 10.23
N GLN A 329 -48.72 44.58 9.03
CA GLN A 329 -48.45 43.33 8.31
C GLN A 329 -46.97 43.14 8.00
N PHE A 330 -46.26 44.22 7.66
CA PHE A 330 -44.84 44.16 7.36
C PHE A 330 -44.00 43.86 8.61
N LEU A 331 -44.38 44.43 9.76
CA LEU A 331 -43.77 44.09 11.05
C LEU A 331 -44.02 42.64 11.43
N ASP A 332 -45.25 42.15 11.21
CA ASP A 332 -45.62 40.78 11.50
C ASP A 332 -44.82 39.79 10.65
N ILE A 333 -44.63 40.06 9.35
CA ILE A 333 -43.75 39.27 8.47
C ILE A 333 -42.32 39.22 9.00
N SER A 334 -41.76 40.36 9.42
CA SER A 334 -40.40 40.38 10.01
C SER A 334 -40.30 39.53 11.28
N LYS A 335 -41.34 39.49 12.11
CA LYS A 335 -41.38 38.64 13.30
C LYS A 335 -41.52 37.15 12.95
N ILE A 336 -42.23 36.82 11.88
CA ILE A 336 -42.36 35.43 11.37
C ILE A 336 -41.01 34.93 10.86
N GLU A 337 -40.29 35.72 10.05
CA GLU A 337 -38.97 35.34 9.50
C GLU A 337 -37.96 34.99 10.61
N GLU A 338 -38.13 35.53 11.81
CA GLU A 338 -37.27 35.29 12.97
C GLU A 338 -37.83 34.27 13.97
N GLY A 339 -39.00 33.70 13.71
CA GLY A 339 -39.67 32.77 14.63
C GLY A 339 -40.11 33.42 15.96
N LYS A 340 -40.28 34.74 16.01
CA LYS A 340 -40.66 35.51 17.21
C LYS A 340 -42.16 35.82 17.30
N MET A 341 -42.96 35.34 16.35
CA MET A 341 -44.42 35.53 16.39
C MET A 341 -45.01 34.68 17.54
N LEU A 342 -45.63 35.34 18.51
CA LEU A 342 -46.35 34.67 19.60
C LEU A 342 -47.76 34.34 19.13
N TYR A 343 -48.07 33.05 19.09
CA TYR A 343 -49.42 32.57 18.78
C TYR A 343 -50.19 32.33 20.08
N ASN A 344 -51.33 32.99 20.21
CA ASN A 344 -52.27 32.69 21.28
C ASN A 344 -53.42 31.85 20.71
N PHE A 345 -53.32 30.54 20.89
CA PHE A 345 -54.36 29.62 20.45
C PHE A 345 -55.49 29.61 21.47
N VAL A 346 -56.70 29.93 21.03
CA VAL A 346 -57.91 29.84 21.84
C VAL A 346 -58.81 28.78 21.23
N LEU A 347 -59.40 27.92 22.08
CA LEU A 347 -60.44 26.99 21.67
C LEU A 347 -61.66 27.80 21.21
N ALA A 348 -61.89 27.81 19.91
CA ALA A 348 -63.09 28.36 19.30
C ALA A 348 -63.93 27.19 18.78
N ASP A 349 -65.19 27.14 19.19
CA ASP A 349 -66.15 26.19 18.63
C ASP A 349 -66.45 26.63 17.20
N ILE A 350 -66.22 25.73 16.23
CA ILE A 350 -66.38 26.04 14.79
C ILE A 350 -67.82 25.71 14.34
N VAL A 351 -68.75 25.51 15.28
CA VAL A 351 -70.14 25.16 15.00
C VAL A 351 -71.00 26.42 15.01
N GLY A 352 -71.27 26.92 13.81
CA GLY A 352 -72.42 27.74 13.46
C GLY A 352 -73.31 26.97 12.51
#